data_AF-A0A2M7XHR9-F1
#
_entry.id   AF-A0A2M7XHR9-F1
#
_cell.length_a   1.000
_cell.length_b   1.000
_cell.length_c   1.000
_cell.angle_alpha   90.00
_cell.angle_beta   90.00
_cell.angle_gamma   90.00
#
_symmetry.space_group_name_H-M   'P 1'
#
loop_
_entity.id
_entity.type
_entity.pdbx_description
1 polymer ?
#
loop_
_entity_poly.entity_id
_entity_poly.type
_entity_poly.pdbx_seq_one_letter_code
_entity_poly.pdbx_strand_id
1 'polypeptide(L)'
;MTIAGLSAFVLIIGAGIATSFAAQGKIITFSDRITNEIVHFEEGRENLINAIAEKFSLNVTDVEAVFNEHREEMFADREVYFTQRVNEQVTNSELTQAQADALIAKRAELIDFAKTLEGKSPEEIQQIVQEQMESLKVWAQENDITLKDLRALHLGFGPMHGSMHGHGKMMRGF
;
A
#
# COMPACT_ATOMS: atom_id res chain seq x y z
N MET A 1 21.23 19.08 -30.50
CA MET A 1 20.25 18.08 -30.04
C MET A 1 19.84 18.45 -28.63
N THR A 2 18.67 19.04 -28.46
CA THR A 2 18.06 19.39 -27.18
C THR A 2 16.57 19.15 -27.33
N ILE A 3 16.08 18.02 -26.83
CA ILE A 3 14.66 17.74 -26.73
C ILE A 3 14.22 18.27 -25.36
N ALA A 4 13.56 19.43 -25.39
CA ALA A 4 12.82 19.96 -24.25
C ALA A 4 11.51 19.16 -24.15
N GLY A 5 11.43 18.25 -23.18
CA GLY A 5 10.20 17.55 -22.83
C GLY A 5 9.30 18.47 -21.99
N LEU A 6 8.32 19.09 -22.62
CA LEU A 6 7.18 19.74 -21.98
C LEU A 6 6.35 18.69 -21.24
N SER A 7 6.38 18.71 -19.91
CA SER A 7 5.44 17.95 -19.08
C SER A 7 4.08 18.65 -19.12
N ALA A 8 3.12 18.07 -19.84
CA ALA A 8 1.77 18.58 -19.92
C ALA A 8 1.02 18.29 -18.60
N PHE A 9 0.70 19.36 -17.86
CA PHE A 9 -0.28 19.33 -16.78
C PHE A 9 -1.68 19.16 -17.40
N VAL A 10 -2.31 18.00 -17.21
CA VAL A 10 -3.74 17.83 -17.51
C VAL A 10 -4.54 18.28 -16.30
N LEU A 11 -5.11 19.48 -16.40
CA LEU A 11 -6.15 20.02 -15.53
C LEU A 11 -7.48 19.35 -15.90
N ILE A 12 -7.94 18.38 -15.13
CA ILE A 12 -9.33 17.90 -15.23
C ILE A 12 -10.21 18.82 -14.39
N ILE A 13 -10.83 19.78 -15.07
CA ILE A 13 -11.96 20.56 -14.57
C ILE A 13 -13.15 19.61 -14.43
N GLY A 14 -13.79 19.63 -13.26
CA GLY A 14 -15.00 18.88 -12.98
C GLY A 14 -16.12 19.20 -13.97
N ALA A 15 -16.70 18.16 -14.55
CA ALA A 15 -17.99 18.21 -15.21
C ALA A 15 -18.73 16.94 -14.82
N GLY A 16 -19.74 17.10 -13.98
CA GLY A 16 -20.61 16.00 -13.58
C GLY A 16 -21.40 15.44 -14.76
N ILE A 17 -21.77 14.17 -14.65
CA ILE A 17 -22.88 13.62 -15.42
C ILE A 17 -23.71 12.77 -14.45
N ALA A 18 -24.77 13.39 -13.95
CA ALA A 18 -25.93 12.67 -13.46
C ALA A 18 -26.76 12.26 -14.68
N THR A 19 -27.03 10.97 -14.85
CA THR A 19 -28.19 10.50 -15.61
C THR A 19 -28.82 9.34 -14.87
N SER A 20 -29.93 9.65 -14.22
CA SER A 20 -30.89 8.73 -13.63
C SER A 20 -31.67 7.96 -14.71
N PHE A 21 -31.87 6.66 -14.51
CA PHE A 21 -33.02 5.95 -15.08
C PHE A 21 -33.63 5.06 -13.99
N ALA A 22 -34.88 5.38 -13.64
CA ALA A 22 -35.74 4.54 -12.82
C ALA A 22 -36.49 3.57 -13.73
N ALA A 23 -36.30 2.27 -13.53
CA ALA A 23 -37.25 1.25 -13.97
C ALA A 23 -37.40 0.24 -12.83
N GLN A 24 -38.66 0.01 -12.47
CA GLN A 24 -39.15 -0.73 -11.32
C GLN A 24 -38.37 -2.02 -11.01
N GLY A 25 -37.77 -2.05 -9.84
CA GLY A 25 -37.12 -3.19 -9.23
C GLY A 25 -36.39 -2.66 -8.01
N LYS A 26 -36.77 -3.13 -6.82
CA LYS A 26 -36.24 -2.73 -5.50
C LYS A 26 -34.78 -2.27 -5.61
N ILE A 27 -34.53 -0.97 -5.42
CA ILE A 27 -33.19 -0.42 -5.31
C ILE A 27 -32.59 -1.08 -4.08
N ILE A 28 -31.84 -2.15 -4.28
CA ILE A 28 -30.84 -2.59 -3.31
C ILE A 28 -29.70 -1.61 -3.56
N THR A 29 -29.66 -0.57 -2.74
CA THR A 29 -28.58 0.40 -2.76
C THR A 29 -27.27 -0.37 -2.57
N PHE A 30 -26.42 -0.39 -3.60
CA PHE A 30 -25.09 -1.00 -3.55
C PHE A 30 -24.23 -0.37 -2.43
N SER A 31 -24.62 0.84 -1.99
CA SER A 31 -24.12 1.56 -0.82
C SER A 31 -24.10 0.73 0.48
N ASP A 32 -25.06 -0.19 0.69
CA ASP A 32 -25.16 -0.92 1.98
C ASP A 32 -24.16 -2.08 2.10
N ARG A 33 -23.55 -2.51 0.98
CA ARG A 33 -22.48 -3.54 1.00
C ARG A 33 -21.08 -2.95 0.97
N ILE A 34 -20.93 -1.71 0.50
CA ILE A 34 -19.64 -1.00 0.38
C ILE A 34 -19.15 -0.47 1.74
N THR A 35 -20.07 -0.08 2.63
CA THR A 35 -19.74 0.41 3.98
C THR A 35 -19.17 -0.68 4.89
N ASN A 36 -19.29 -1.97 4.60
CA ASN A 36 -18.80 -2.96 5.55
C ASN A 36 -17.30 -3.26 5.38
N GLU A 37 -16.73 -3.14 4.17
CA GLU A 37 -15.36 -3.62 3.90
C GLU A 37 -14.27 -2.55 4.08
N ILE A 38 -14.59 -1.27 3.79
CA ILE A 38 -13.67 -0.13 3.96
C ILE A 38 -13.51 0.24 5.43
N VAL A 39 -14.56 0.04 6.22
CA VAL A 39 -14.57 0.44 7.63
C VAL A 39 -13.78 -0.58 8.47
N HIS A 40 -13.66 -1.84 8.03
CA HIS A 40 -13.04 -2.93 8.79
C HIS A 40 -11.54 -2.82 9.16
N PHE A 41 -10.69 -2.12 8.39
CA PHE A 41 -9.26 -2.01 8.72
C PHE A 41 -8.94 -0.83 9.65
N GLU A 42 -9.52 0.35 9.39
CA GLU A 42 -9.43 1.48 10.33
C GLU A 42 -10.22 1.19 11.61
N GLU A 43 -11.39 0.54 11.52
CA GLU A 43 -12.09 -0.02 12.68
C GLU A 43 -11.18 -0.95 13.47
N GLY A 44 -10.41 -1.82 12.82
CA GLY A 44 -9.53 -2.76 13.52
C GLY A 44 -8.51 -2.05 14.41
N ARG A 45 -7.88 -0.99 13.90
CA ARG A 45 -6.91 -0.18 14.64
C ARG A 45 -7.60 0.67 15.71
N GLU A 46 -8.65 1.40 15.34
CA GLU A 46 -9.39 2.27 16.26
C GLU A 46 -10.03 1.46 17.39
N ASN A 47 -10.62 0.30 17.09
CA ASN A 47 -11.16 -0.61 18.10
C ASN A 47 -10.08 -1.10 19.06
N LEU A 48 -8.87 -1.40 18.57
CA LEU A 48 -7.75 -1.81 19.42
C LEU A 48 -7.27 -0.66 20.31
N ILE A 49 -7.09 0.54 19.75
CA ILE A 49 -6.72 1.75 20.50
C ILE A 49 -7.76 2.03 21.59
N ASN A 50 -9.04 2.03 21.23
CA ASN A 50 -10.15 2.24 22.16
C ASN A 50 -10.20 1.16 23.25
N ALA A 51 -10.02 -0.12 22.89
CA ALA A 51 -10.02 -1.22 23.86
C ALA A 51 -8.85 -1.13 24.85
N ILE A 52 -7.65 -0.73 24.40
CA ILE A 52 -6.48 -0.52 25.26
C ILE A 52 -6.73 0.67 26.19
N ALA A 53 -7.21 1.79 25.63
CA ALA A 53 -7.52 2.99 26.39
C ALA A 53 -8.56 2.70 27.47
N GLU A 54 -9.64 1.98 27.15
CA GLU A 54 -10.67 1.61 28.11
C GLU A 54 -10.15 0.63 29.18
N LYS A 55 -9.43 -0.43 28.77
CA LYS A 55 -8.94 -1.48 29.68
C LYS A 55 -8.01 -0.94 30.76
N PHE A 56 -7.17 0.03 30.40
CA PHE A 56 -6.16 0.61 31.28
C PHE A 56 -6.51 2.03 31.75
N SER A 57 -7.70 2.54 31.37
CA SER A 57 -8.15 3.89 31.69
C SER A 57 -7.16 4.98 31.24
N LEU A 58 -6.62 4.84 30.03
CA LEU A 58 -5.70 5.78 29.39
C LEU A 58 -6.45 6.76 28.49
N ASN A 59 -5.80 7.87 28.15
CA ASN A 59 -6.32 8.80 27.14
C ASN A 59 -6.16 8.20 25.74
N VAL A 60 -7.23 8.23 24.93
CA VAL A 60 -7.25 7.64 23.57
C VAL A 60 -6.25 8.31 22.65
N THR A 61 -6.12 9.65 22.71
CA THR A 61 -5.18 10.42 21.89
C THR A 61 -3.74 10.07 22.22
N ASP A 62 -3.40 9.86 23.49
CA ASP A 62 -2.06 9.46 23.90
C ASP A 62 -1.72 8.05 23.39
N VAL A 63 -2.69 7.12 23.45
CA VAL A 63 -2.51 5.77 22.89
C VAL A 63 -2.36 5.83 21.37
N GLU A 64 -3.18 6.62 20.68
CA GLU A 64 -3.04 6.81 19.24
C GLU A 64 -1.67 7.40 18.85
N ALA A 65 -1.16 8.37 19.61
CA ALA A 65 0.15 8.95 19.38
C ALA A 65 1.26 7.88 19.47
N VAL A 66 1.22 6.99 20.46
CA VAL A 66 2.19 5.89 20.59
C VAL A 66 2.12 4.92 19.41
N PHE A 67 0.92 4.60 18.92
CA PHE A 67 0.78 3.74 17.73
C PHE A 67 1.34 4.42 16.48
N ASN A 68 1.14 5.72 16.33
CA ASN A 68 1.68 6.48 15.19
C ASN A 68 3.20 6.55 15.26
N GLU A 69 3.77 6.87 16.43
CA GLU A 69 5.23 6.89 16.66
C GLU A 69 5.84 5.52 16.36
N HIS A 70 5.27 4.44 16.92
CA HIS A 70 5.77 3.09 16.67
C HIS A 70 5.67 2.70 15.19
N ARG A 71 4.64 3.15 14.48
CA ARG A 71 4.50 2.94 13.04
C ARG A 71 5.64 3.60 12.27
N GLU A 72 5.97 4.85 12.61
CA GLU A 72 7.07 5.59 12.00
C GLU A 72 8.43 4.92 12.27
N GLU A 73 8.67 4.46 13.50
CA GLU A 73 9.86 3.66 13.85
C GLU A 73 9.96 2.40 12.99
N MET A 74 8.87 1.64 12.86
CA MET A 74 8.83 0.43 12.04
C MET A 74 9.05 0.72 10.55
N PHE A 75 8.62 1.88 10.05
CA PHE A 75 8.93 2.31 8.69
C PHE A 75 10.44 2.58 8.51
N ALA A 76 11.06 3.27 9.47
CA ALA A 76 12.50 3.54 9.45
C ALA A 76 13.32 2.24 9.52
N ASP A 77 12.95 1.32 10.40
CA ASP A 77 13.63 0.01 10.53
C ASP A 77 13.53 -0.81 9.24
N ARG A 78 12.37 -0.77 8.57
CA ARG A 78 12.18 -1.43 7.26
C ARG A 78 13.08 -0.83 6.19
N GLU A 79 13.29 0.49 6.20
CA GLU A 79 14.21 1.16 5.27
C GLU A 79 15.64 0.68 5.48
N VAL A 80 16.11 0.70 6.74
CA VAL A 80 17.44 0.24 7.09
C VAL A 80 17.64 -1.21 6.68
N TYR A 81 16.68 -2.09 7.01
CA TYR A 81 16.75 -3.49 6.64
C TYR A 81 16.76 -3.68 5.11
N PHE A 82 15.93 -2.95 4.37
CA PHE A 82 15.92 -3.01 2.92
C PHE A 82 17.29 -2.63 2.33
N THR A 83 17.84 -1.49 2.73
CA THR A 83 19.15 -1.03 2.24
C THR A 83 20.27 -2.03 2.58
N GLN A 84 20.24 -2.60 3.79
CA GLN A 84 21.20 -3.64 4.18
C GLN A 84 21.11 -4.87 3.27
N ARG A 85 19.90 -5.36 2.98
CA ARG A 85 19.70 -6.53 2.11
C ARG A 85 20.13 -6.28 0.67
N VAL A 86 19.89 -5.07 0.15
CA VAL A 86 20.38 -4.68 -1.17
C VAL A 86 21.91 -4.64 -1.21
N ASN A 87 22.56 -4.08 -0.18
CA ASN A 87 24.03 -4.04 -0.08
C ASN A 87 24.65 -5.44 0.09
N GLU A 88 23.98 -6.35 0.81
CA GLU A 88 24.36 -7.76 0.89
C GLU A 88 24.34 -8.41 -0.50
N GLN A 89 23.33 -8.12 -1.33
CA GLN A 89 23.25 -8.64 -2.70
C GLN A 89 24.38 -8.12 -3.60
N VAL A 90 24.83 -6.87 -3.41
CA VAL A 90 26.03 -6.34 -4.08
C VAL A 90 27.28 -7.11 -3.66
N THR A 91 27.44 -7.33 -2.35
CA THR A 91 28.57 -8.10 -1.79
C THR A 91 28.60 -9.52 -2.33
N ASN A 92 27.42 -10.15 -2.47
CA ASN A 92 27.26 -11.49 -3.02
C ASN A 92 27.32 -11.52 -4.55
N SER A 93 27.56 -10.37 -5.22
CA SER A 93 27.57 -10.25 -6.69
C SER A 93 26.25 -10.66 -7.36
N GLU A 94 25.14 -10.67 -6.62
CA GLU A 94 23.79 -10.85 -7.16
C GLU A 94 23.28 -9.57 -7.84
N LEU A 95 23.74 -8.41 -7.37
CA LEU A 95 23.48 -7.10 -7.96
C LEU A 95 24.78 -6.34 -8.22
N THR A 96 24.76 -5.47 -9.23
CA THR A 96 25.77 -4.42 -9.38
C THR A 96 25.47 -3.24 -8.46
N GLN A 97 26.47 -2.41 -8.15
CA GLN A 97 26.25 -1.18 -7.37
C GLN A 97 25.22 -0.26 -8.03
N ALA A 98 25.25 -0.13 -9.35
CA ALA A 98 24.29 0.70 -10.10
C ALA A 98 22.85 0.19 -9.96
N GLN A 99 22.63 -1.13 -9.97
CA GLN A 99 21.32 -1.73 -9.75
C GLN A 99 20.83 -1.55 -8.31
N ALA A 100 21.73 -1.66 -7.33
CA ALA A 100 21.43 -1.39 -5.93
C ALA A 100 20.99 0.07 -5.71
N ASP A 101 21.74 1.02 -6.26
CA ASP A 101 21.41 2.44 -6.17
C ASP A 101 20.06 2.74 -6.85
N ALA A 102 19.79 2.13 -8.00
CA ALA A 102 18.52 2.24 -8.71
C ALA A 102 17.34 1.68 -7.90
N LEU A 103 17.51 0.53 -7.25
CA LEU A 103 16.49 -0.09 -6.38
C LEU A 103 16.18 0.78 -5.15
N ILE A 104 17.21 1.33 -4.50
CA ILE A 104 17.06 2.21 -3.34
C ILE A 104 16.31 3.49 -3.73
N ALA A 105 16.73 4.13 -4.84
CA ALA A 105 16.06 5.32 -5.36
C ALA A 105 14.59 5.03 -5.72
N LYS A 106 14.35 3.93 -6.44
CA LYS A 106 12.99 3.55 -6.85
C LYS A 106 12.09 3.21 -5.65
N ARG A 107 12.64 2.63 -4.57
CA ARG A 107 11.87 2.37 -3.35
C ARG A 107 11.42 3.67 -2.69
N ALA A 108 12.28 4.69 -2.62
CA ALA A 108 11.92 6.00 -2.09
C ALA A 108 10.77 6.65 -2.89
N GLU A 109 10.85 6.60 -4.23
CA GLU A 109 9.76 7.08 -5.11
C GLU A 109 8.43 6.35 -4.82
N LEU A 110 8.48 5.03 -4.59
CA LEU A 110 7.29 4.22 -4.35
C LEU A 110 6.69 4.45 -2.96
N ILE A 111 7.51 4.78 -1.95
CA ILE A 111 7.05 5.21 -0.63
C ILE A 111 6.30 6.54 -0.75
N ASP A 112 6.84 7.51 -1.50
CA ASP A 112 6.16 8.79 -1.71
C ASP A 112 4.90 8.66 -2.54
N PHE A 113 4.92 7.80 -3.57
CA PHE A 113 3.72 7.44 -4.32
C PHE A 113 2.64 6.82 -3.41
N ALA A 114 3.02 5.93 -2.47
CA ALA A 114 2.06 5.33 -1.54
C ALA A 114 1.34 6.38 -0.68
N LYS A 115 2.02 7.45 -0.26
CA LYS A 115 1.40 8.57 0.47
C LYS A 115 0.33 9.29 -0.36
N THR A 116 0.51 9.36 -1.68
CA THR A 116 -0.51 9.97 -2.58
C THR A 116 -1.81 9.19 -2.66
N LEU A 117 -1.81 7.94 -2.19
CA LEU A 117 -2.98 7.07 -2.19
C LEU A 117 -3.81 7.17 -0.91
N GLU A 118 -3.30 7.87 0.11
CA GLU A 118 -4.03 8.09 1.36
C GLU A 118 -5.37 8.80 1.09
N GLY A 119 -6.45 8.26 1.64
CA GLY A 119 -7.80 8.81 1.48
C GLY A 119 -8.49 8.54 0.14
N LYS A 120 -7.89 7.78 -0.79
CA LYS A 120 -8.55 7.34 -2.04
C LYS A 120 -9.43 6.12 -1.82
N SER A 121 -10.42 5.91 -2.70
CA SER A 121 -11.24 4.70 -2.65
C SER A 121 -10.44 3.46 -3.06
N PRO A 122 -10.81 2.24 -2.61
CA PRO A 122 -10.15 1.02 -3.04
C PRO A 122 -10.12 0.82 -4.56
N GLU A 123 -11.17 1.20 -5.28
CA GLU A 123 -11.25 1.09 -6.74
C GLU A 123 -10.29 2.07 -7.41
N GLU A 124 -10.21 3.30 -6.91
CA GLU A 124 -9.25 4.30 -7.39
C GLU A 124 -7.82 3.84 -7.12
N ILE A 125 -7.55 3.35 -5.91
CA ILE A 125 -6.24 2.78 -5.54
C ILE A 125 -5.89 1.63 -6.47
N GLN A 126 -6.82 0.71 -6.73
CA GLN A 126 -6.58 -0.43 -7.59
C GLN A 126 -6.18 -0.01 -9.01
N GLN A 127 -6.88 0.97 -9.59
CA GLN A 127 -6.57 1.48 -10.92
C GLN A 127 -5.19 2.16 -10.94
N ILE A 128 -4.92 3.07 -10.00
CA ILE A 128 -3.65 3.82 -9.95
C ILE A 128 -2.47 2.86 -9.68
N VAL A 129 -2.65 1.85 -8.82
CA VAL A 129 -1.63 0.84 -8.54
C VAL A 129 -1.40 -0.09 -9.74
N GLN A 130 -2.43 -0.44 -10.51
CA GLN A 130 -2.26 -1.25 -11.72
C GLN A 130 -1.37 -0.53 -12.74
N GLU A 131 -1.65 0.76 -12.99
CA GLU A 131 -0.83 1.59 -13.88
C GLU A 131 0.62 1.69 -13.37
N GLN A 132 0.79 1.90 -12.06
CA GLN A 132 2.12 1.96 -11.46
C GLN A 132 2.87 0.63 -11.57
N MET A 133 2.20 -0.51 -11.44
CA MET A 133 2.80 -1.83 -11.59
C MET A 133 3.28 -2.10 -13.03
N GLU A 134 2.56 -1.61 -14.03
CA GLU A 134 2.99 -1.70 -15.43
C GLU A 134 4.23 -0.85 -15.67
N SER A 135 4.22 0.40 -15.20
CA SER A 135 5.39 1.29 -15.24
C SER A 135 6.60 0.66 -14.54
N LEU A 136 6.39 0.04 -13.38
CA LEU A 136 7.45 -0.57 -12.60
C LEU A 136 8.05 -1.81 -13.28
N LYS A 137 7.24 -2.61 -13.98
CA LYS A 137 7.73 -3.74 -14.78
C LYS A 137 8.63 -3.28 -15.92
N VAL A 138 8.24 -2.22 -16.62
CA VAL A 138 9.05 -1.63 -17.71
C VAL A 138 10.36 -1.11 -17.14
N TRP A 139 10.30 -0.32 -16.07
CA TRP A 139 11.49 0.19 -15.39
C TRP A 139 12.44 -0.93 -14.96
N ALA A 140 11.92 -2.03 -14.42
CA ALA A 140 12.73 -3.16 -14.00
C ALA A 140 13.46 -3.82 -15.19
N GLN A 141 12.77 -3.97 -16.33
CA GLN A 141 13.38 -4.50 -17.56
C GLN A 141 14.49 -3.60 -18.08
N GLU A 142 14.30 -2.28 -18.08
CA GLU A 142 15.29 -1.30 -18.54
C GLU A 142 16.53 -1.22 -17.65
N ASN A 143 16.42 -1.61 -16.37
CA ASN A 143 17.50 -1.56 -15.38
C ASN A 143 18.04 -2.95 -15.03
N ASP A 144 17.70 -3.98 -15.82
CA ASP A 144 18.11 -5.38 -15.59
C ASP A 144 17.79 -5.89 -14.17
N ILE A 145 16.69 -5.42 -13.58
CA ILE A 145 16.20 -5.82 -12.26
C ILE A 145 15.30 -7.04 -12.39
N THR A 146 15.58 -8.09 -11.61
CA THR A 146 14.79 -9.31 -11.70
C THR A 146 13.43 -9.16 -11.00
N LEU A 147 12.47 -10.03 -11.36
CA LEU A 147 11.18 -10.09 -10.66
C LEU A 147 11.32 -10.41 -9.16
N LYS A 148 12.40 -11.09 -8.76
CA LYS A 148 12.72 -11.37 -7.34
C LYS A 148 13.02 -10.06 -6.62
N ASP A 149 13.83 -9.20 -7.23
CA ASP A 149 14.26 -7.93 -6.65
C ASP A 149 13.12 -6.90 -6.68
N LEU A 150 12.30 -6.93 -7.73
CA LEU A 150 11.06 -6.16 -7.80
C LEU A 150 10.11 -6.49 -6.64
N ARG A 151 9.95 -7.77 -6.30
CA ARG A 151 9.15 -8.20 -5.15
C ARG A 151 9.79 -7.78 -3.82
N ALA A 152 11.11 -7.65 -3.77
CA ALA A 152 11.83 -7.20 -2.58
C ALA A 152 11.54 -5.73 -2.22
N LEU A 153 11.05 -4.92 -3.17
CA LEU A 153 10.61 -3.54 -2.91
C LEU A 153 9.42 -3.47 -1.94
N HIS A 154 8.75 -4.59 -1.63
CA HIS A 154 7.68 -4.71 -0.63
C HIS A 154 6.70 -3.54 -0.70
N LEU A 155 6.13 -3.35 -1.88
CA LEU A 155 5.45 -2.12 -2.29
C LEU A 155 4.17 -1.79 -1.50
N GLY A 156 3.80 -2.54 -0.46
CA GLY A 156 2.54 -2.35 0.26
C GLY A 156 1.28 -2.59 -0.60
N PHE A 157 1.42 -2.80 -1.91
CA PHE A 157 0.35 -2.95 -2.89
C PHE A 157 -0.17 -4.38 -3.06
N GLY A 158 0.19 -5.28 -2.15
CA GLY A 158 -0.39 -6.63 -2.12
C GLY A 158 -1.72 -6.61 -1.37
N PRO A 159 -2.72 -7.42 -1.76
CA PRO A 159 -3.86 -7.66 -0.89
C PRO A 159 -3.32 -8.14 0.45
N MET A 160 -3.61 -7.41 1.52
CA MET A 160 -3.48 -7.89 2.89
C MET A 160 -4.44 -9.06 3.07
N HIS A 161 -4.11 -10.20 2.46
CA HIS A 161 -4.69 -11.47 2.84
C HIS A 161 -4.06 -11.75 4.21
N GLY A 162 -4.78 -11.34 5.25
CA GLY A 162 -4.45 -11.67 6.62
C GLY A 162 -4.04 -13.14 6.66
N SER A 163 -2.96 -13.41 7.38
CA SER A 163 -2.42 -14.74 7.62
C SER A 163 -3.50 -15.70 8.14
N MET A 164 -4.27 -16.29 7.23
CA MET A 164 -5.01 -17.55 7.41
C MET A 164 -4.03 -18.73 7.36
N HIS A 165 -2.89 -18.60 8.04
CA HIS A 165 -1.95 -19.68 8.34
C HIS A 165 -1.88 -19.92 9.85
N GLY A 166 -3.02 -19.77 10.53
CA GLY A 166 -3.29 -20.49 11.77
C GLY A 166 -3.83 -21.87 11.43
N HIS A 167 -2.93 -22.85 11.29
CA HIS A 167 -3.23 -24.27 11.19
C HIS A 167 -3.87 -24.77 12.49
N GLY A 168 -5.16 -24.47 12.70
CA GLY A 168 -6.02 -25.08 13.72
C GLY A 168 -6.33 -26.51 13.32
N LYS A 169 -5.35 -27.40 13.47
CA LYS A 169 -5.44 -28.84 13.28
C LYS A 169 -6.73 -29.38 13.92
N MET A 170 -7.53 -30.05 13.09
CA MET A 170 -8.63 -30.90 13.53
C MET A 170 -8.14 -31.87 14.61
N MET A 171 -8.72 -31.80 15.81
CA MET A 171 -8.87 -32.94 16.70
C MET A 171 -10.07 -32.69 17.60
N ARG A 172 -11.21 -33.29 17.26
CA ARG A 172 -12.11 -33.92 18.23
C ARG A 172 -12.86 -35.02 17.50
N GLY A 173 -12.22 -36.19 17.44
CA GLY A 173 -12.96 -37.43 17.59
C GLY A 173 -13.13 -37.67 19.08
N PHE A 174 -14.38 -37.68 19.54
CA PHE A 174 -14.96 -38.50 20.61
C PHE A 174 -16.48 -38.42 20.42
#